data_AF-A0A1T0CPH1-F1
#
_entry.id   AF-A0A1T0CPH1-F1
#
_cell.length_a   1.000
_cell.length_b   1.000
_cell.length_c   1.000
_cell.angle_alpha   90.00
_cell.angle_beta   90.00
_cell.angle_gamma   90.00
#
_symmetry.space_group_name_H-M   'P 1'
#
loop_
_entity.id
_entity.type
_entity.pdbx_description
1 polymer ?
#
loop_
_entity_poly.entity_id
_entity_poly.type
_entity_poly.pdbx_seq_one_letter_code
_entity_poly.pdbx_strand_id
1 'polypeptide(L)'
;MPNHPIAKLCRELSRIQFSTAHAQHRASRVVRQLHTYDSSVQSGGDINFVALDDAISGMVWLMEHIGYINDRQVLPSQRLLLADCHATCVQLHQTQSSI
;
A
#
# COMPACT_ATOMS: atom_id res chain seq x y z
N MET A 1 -19.45 6.06 -11.18
CA MET A 1 -18.09 5.50 -11.38
C MET A 1 -17.74 4.72 -10.13
N PRO A 2 -17.29 3.47 -10.22
CA PRO A 2 -17.02 2.68 -9.02
C PRO A 2 -15.88 3.36 -8.25
N ASN A 3 -16.08 3.56 -6.94
CA ASN A 3 -15.06 4.05 -6.04
C ASN A 3 -13.85 3.12 -6.14
N HIS A 4 -12.77 3.57 -6.77
CA HIS A 4 -11.57 2.78 -6.91
C HIS A 4 -11.04 2.41 -5.50
N PRO A 5 -10.85 1.12 -5.19
CA PRO A 5 -10.41 0.68 -3.86
C PRO A 5 -9.11 1.38 -3.44
N ILE A 6 -8.26 1.75 -4.41
CA ILE A 6 -6.97 2.38 -4.20
C ILE A 6 -7.06 3.75 -3.51
N ALA A 7 -8.01 4.62 -3.90
CA ALA A 7 -8.12 5.95 -3.29
C ALA A 7 -8.46 5.89 -1.78
N LYS A 8 -9.26 4.88 -1.39
CA LYS A 8 -9.56 4.61 0.02
C LYS A 8 -8.30 4.08 0.74
N LEU A 9 -7.59 3.12 0.14
CA LEU A 9 -6.35 2.57 0.69
C LEU A 9 -5.28 3.65 0.92
N CYS A 10 -5.05 4.53 -0.06
CA CYS A 10 -4.10 5.64 0.06
C CYS A 10 -4.43 6.54 1.25
N ARG A 11 -5.73 6.87 1.44
CA ARG A 11 -6.18 7.69 2.56
C ARG A 11 -5.95 7.00 3.91
N GLU A 12 -6.20 5.71 3.98
CA GLU A 12 -6.04 4.90 5.18
C GLU A 12 -4.56 4.72 5.56
N LEU A 13 -3.71 4.39 4.58
CA LEU A 13 -2.26 4.25 4.77
C LEU A 13 -1.60 5.56 5.21
N SER A 14 -2.04 6.70 4.68
CA SER A 14 -1.49 8.02 5.03
C SER A 14 -1.76 8.43 6.48
N ARG A 15 -2.66 7.73 7.19
CA ARG A 15 -3.00 8.00 8.60
C ARG A 15 -2.12 7.21 9.58
N ILE A 16 -1.32 6.27 9.10
CA ILE A 16 -0.41 5.50 9.95
C ILE A 16 0.80 6.37 10.29
N GLN A 17 1.04 6.58 11.58
CA GLN A 17 2.18 7.34 12.06
C GLN A 17 3.30 6.36 12.43
N PHE A 18 4.41 6.45 11.70
CA PHE A 18 5.60 5.64 11.95
C PHE A 18 6.63 6.43 12.76
N SER A 19 7.35 5.75 13.65
CA SER A 19 8.34 6.38 14.54
C SER A 19 9.65 6.77 13.86
N THR A 20 9.95 6.20 12.69
CA THR A 20 11.22 6.44 12.00
C THR A 20 11.02 7.15 10.67
N ALA A 21 11.95 8.05 10.32
CA ALA A 21 11.95 8.76 9.04
C ALA A 21 11.99 7.80 7.84
N HIS A 22 12.71 6.68 7.95
CA HIS A 22 12.79 5.66 6.91
C HIS A 22 11.42 5.00 6.65
N ALA A 23 10.68 4.67 7.71
CA ALA A 23 9.34 4.10 7.58
C ALA A 23 8.33 5.12 7.04
N GLN A 24 8.41 6.39 7.46
CA GLN A 24 7.61 7.48 6.90
C GLN A 24 7.87 7.69 5.40
N HIS A 25 9.14 7.67 4.99
CA HIS A 25 9.53 7.77 3.58
C HIS A 25 9.03 6.57 2.78
N ARG A 26 9.18 5.35 3.31
CA ARG A 26 8.67 4.13 2.66
C ARG A 26 7.15 4.16 2.52
N ALA A 27 6.41 4.56 3.55
CA ALA A 27 4.95 4.70 3.49
C ALA A 27 4.51 5.72 2.43
N SER A 28 5.17 6.88 2.37
CA SER A 28 4.94 7.87 1.32
C SER A 28 5.20 7.31 -0.08
N ARG A 29 6.25 6.50 -0.25
CA ARG A 29 6.54 5.82 -1.52
C ARG A 29 5.46 4.80 -1.86
N VAL A 30 4.97 4.00 -0.91
CA VAL A 30 3.86 3.05 -1.14
C VAL A 30 2.63 3.78 -1.66
N VAL A 31 2.21 4.87 -0.99
CA VAL A 31 1.06 5.68 -1.42
C VAL A 31 1.26 6.25 -2.83
N ARG A 32 2.46 6.75 -3.15
CA ARG A 32 2.77 7.23 -4.50
C ARG A 32 2.65 6.13 -5.55
N GLN A 33 3.16 4.93 -5.27
CA GLN A 33 3.09 3.82 -6.23
C GLN A 33 1.66 3.34 -6.45
N LEU A 34 0.84 3.32 -5.40
CA LEU A 34 -0.59 3.05 -5.52
C LEU A 34 -1.28 4.09 -6.41
N HIS A 35 -0.96 5.38 -6.28
CA HIS A 35 -1.49 6.42 -7.17
C HIS A 35 -1.04 6.26 -8.63
N THR A 36 0.22 5.89 -8.84
CA THR A 36 0.75 5.60 -10.18
C THR A 36 0.00 4.43 -10.83
N TYR A 37 -0.20 3.35 -10.08
CA TYR A 37 -1.01 2.21 -10.53
C TYR A 37 -2.46 2.62 -10.81
N ASP A 38 -3.12 3.33 -9.89
CA ASP A 38 -4.51 3.78 -10.06
C ASP A 38 -4.69 4.63 -11.32
N SER A 39 -3.75 5.54 -11.56
CA SER A 39 -3.74 6.40 -12.75
C SER A 39 -3.56 5.59 -14.04
N SER A 40 -2.74 4.53 -14.00
CA SER A 40 -2.56 3.63 -15.15
C SER A 40 -3.83 2.81 -15.48
N VAL A 41 -4.59 2.41 -14.46
CA VAL A 41 -5.87 1.71 -14.68
C VAL A 41 -6.91 2.67 -15.25
N GLN A 42 -6.93 3.92 -14.79
CA GLN A 42 -7.89 4.92 -15.25
C GLN A 42 -7.62 5.43 -16.67
N SER A 43 -6.36 5.45 -17.12
CA SER A 43 -5.99 5.92 -18.45
C SER A 43 -6.42 4.96 -19.57
N GLY A 44 -6.76 3.70 -19.24
CA GLY A 44 -7.11 2.66 -20.22
C GLY A 44 -5.94 2.23 -21.12
N GLY A 45 -4.72 2.67 -20.81
CA GLY A 45 -3.48 2.23 -21.45
C GLY A 45 -2.87 1.01 -20.74
N ASP A 46 -1.56 0.86 -20.87
CA ASP A 46 -0.83 -0.22 -20.19
C ASP A 46 -0.92 -0.07 -18.66
N ILE A 47 -1.47 -1.08 -18.01
CA ILE A 47 -1.56 -1.15 -16.56
C ILE A 47 -0.16 -1.27 -15.97
N ASN A 48 0.18 -0.38 -15.05
CA ASN A 48 1.49 -0.37 -14.41
C ASN A 48 1.53 -1.36 -13.22
N PHE A 49 1.67 -2.66 -13.55
CA PHE A 49 1.81 -3.73 -12.57
C PHE A 49 3.05 -3.58 -11.69
N VAL A 50 4.14 -3.03 -12.25
CA VAL A 50 5.38 -2.78 -11.49
C VAL A 50 5.11 -1.84 -10.33
N ALA A 51 4.28 -0.81 -10.49
CA ALA A 51 3.90 0.09 -9.40
C ALA A 51 3.08 -0.64 -8.32
N LEU A 52 2.21 -1.57 -8.69
CA LEU A 52 1.45 -2.37 -7.72
C LEU A 52 2.37 -3.31 -6.92
N ASP A 53 3.30 -4.01 -7.58
CA ASP A 53 4.28 -4.88 -6.92
C ASP A 53 5.22 -4.11 -5.98
N ASP A 54 5.66 -2.91 -6.40
CA ASP A 54 6.46 -2.02 -5.57
C ASP A 54 5.70 -1.59 -4.30
N ALA A 55 4.39 -1.36 -4.41
CA ALA A 55 3.54 -1.02 -3.28
C ALA A 55 3.35 -2.22 -2.33
N ILE A 56 3.09 -3.41 -2.86
CA ILE A 56 2.98 -4.66 -2.10
C ILE A 56 4.28 -4.92 -1.31
N SER A 57 5.42 -4.89 -2.01
CA SER A 57 6.74 -5.09 -1.41
C SER A 57 7.05 -4.02 -0.36
N GLY A 58 6.64 -2.78 -0.59
CA GLY A 58 6.78 -1.70 0.38
C GLY A 58 5.95 -1.91 1.64
N MET A 59 4.73 -2.46 1.54
CA MET A 59 3.90 -2.79 2.71
C MET A 59 4.48 -3.96 3.51
N VAL A 60 5.02 -5.00 2.85
CA VAL A 60 5.72 -6.10 3.52
C VAL A 60 6.88 -5.55 4.36
N TRP A 61 7.72 -4.71 3.74
CA TRP A 61 8.83 -4.08 4.45
C TRP A 61 8.37 -3.26 5.66
N LEU A 62 7.26 -2.53 5.56
CA LEU A 62 6.71 -1.76 6.68
C LEU A 62 6.24 -2.66 7.82
N MET A 63 5.55 -3.76 7.52
CA MET A 63 5.11 -4.74 8.51
C MET A 63 6.30 -5.37 9.25
N GLU A 64 7.32 -5.80 8.50
CA GLU A 64 8.56 -6.34 9.05
C GLU A 64 9.29 -5.30 9.92
N HIS A 65 9.42 -4.07 9.44
CA HIS A 65 10.09 -2.98 10.15
C HIS A 65 9.37 -2.67 11.48
N ILE A 66 8.04 -2.54 11.46
CA ILE A 66 7.22 -2.35 12.67
C ILE A 66 7.48 -3.46 13.69
N GLY A 67 7.53 -4.71 13.25
CA GLY A 67 7.80 -5.86 14.10
C GLY A 67 9.22 -5.84 14.66
N TYR A 68 10.21 -5.61 13.80
CA TYR A 68 11.63 -5.63 14.13
C TYR A 68 12.01 -4.61 15.21
N ILE A 69 11.55 -3.35 15.07
CA ILE A 69 11.85 -2.30 16.06
C ILE A 69 10.85 -2.27 17.21
N ASN A 70 9.83 -3.13 17.19
CA ASN A 70 8.68 -3.08 18.08
C ASN A 70 8.06 -1.67 18.14
N ASP A 71 7.68 -1.12 16.98
CA ASP A 71 7.23 0.28 16.87
C ASP A 71 5.93 0.52 17.64
N ARG A 72 6.04 1.08 18.85
CA ARG A 72 4.89 1.36 19.72
C ARG A 72 4.05 2.54 19.27
N GLN A 73 4.52 3.36 18.33
CA GLN A 73 3.72 4.44 17.75
C GLN A 73 2.66 3.91 16.78
N VAL A 74 2.94 2.77 16.14
CA VAL A 74 1.97 2.10 15.29
C VAL A 74 1.02 1.24 16.13
N LEU A 75 -0.20 1.73 16.30
CA LEU A 75 -1.25 1.07 17.09
C LEU A 75 -1.61 -0.30 16.51
N PRO A 76 -2.05 -1.28 17.33
CA PRO A 76 -2.46 -2.60 16.84
C PRO A 76 -3.50 -2.53 15.71
N SER A 77 -4.46 -1.61 15.79
CA SER A 77 -5.46 -1.40 14.73
C SER A 77 -4.86 -0.88 13.42
N GLN A 78 -3.81 -0.05 13.47
CA GLN A 78 -3.08 0.42 12.29
C GLN A 78 -2.23 -0.69 11.66
N ARG A 79 -1.71 -1.62 12.48
CA ARG A 79 -1.00 -2.80 11.99
C ARG A 79 -1.95 -3.73 11.22
N LEU A 80 -3.15 -3.95 11.76
CA LEU A 80 -4.21 -4.70 11.07
C LEU A 80 -4.61 -4.00 9.77
N LEU A 81 -4.83 -2.69 9.80
CA LEU A 81 -5.12 -1.90 8.62
C LEU A 81 -4.04 -2.05 7.53
N LEU A 82 -2.75 -2.01 7.91
CA LEU A 82 -1.65 -2.21 6.96
C LEU A 82 -1.70 -3.62 6.33
N ALA A 83 -2.00 -4.65 7.12
CA ALA A 83 -2.14 -6.02 6.64
C ALA A 83 -3.35 -6.17 5.70
N ASP A 84 -4.49 -5.55 6.03
CA ASP A 84 -5.70 -5.56 5.18
C ASP A 84 -5.46 -4.82 3.85
N CYS A 85 -4.75 -3.69 3.90
CA CYS A 85 -4.32 -2.96 2.70
C CYS A 85 -3.43 -3.82 1.81
N HIS A 86 -2.46 -4.52 2.40
CA HIS A 86 -1.58 -5.44 1.69
C HIS A 86 -2.38 -6.59 1.05
N ALA A 87 -3.26 -7.25 1.80
CA ALA A 87 -4.11 -8.32 1.29
C ALA A 87 -4.98 -7.84 0.11
N THR A 88 -5.53 -6.63 0.20
CA THR A 88 -6.30 -6.02 -0.89
C THR A 88 -5.44 -5.81 -2.14
N CYS A 89 -4.21 -5.30 -2.00
CA CYS A 89 -3.30 -5.09 -3.12
C CYS A 89 -2.87 -6.41 -3.77
N VAL A 90 -2.59 -7.45 -2.97
CA VAL A 90 -2.28 -8.80 -3.48
C VAL A 90 -3.48 -9.38 -4.23
N GLN A 91 -4.69 -9.25 -3.70
CA GLN A 91 -5.90 -9.72 -4.38
C GLN A 91 -6.12 -8.99 -5.71
N LEU A 92 -5.87 -7.68 -5.77
CA LEU A 92 -5.92 -6.90 -7.01
C LEU A 92 -4.91 -7.42 -8.03
N HIS A 93 -3.65 -7.62 -7.61
CA HIS A 93 -2.59 -8.15 -8.46
C HIS A 93 -2.95 -9.53 -9.03
N GLN A 94 -3.45 -10.44 -8.18
CA GLN A 94 -3.88 -11.78 -8.59
C GLN A 94 -5.06 -11.76 -9.56
N THR A 95 -6.06 -10.92 -9.29
CA THR A 95 -7.26 -10.80 -10.14
C THR A 95 -6.87 -10.33 -11.53
N GLN A 96 -5.97 -9.35 -11.63
CA GLN A 96 -5.54 -8.80 -12.90
C GLN A 96 -4.52 -9.65 -13.65
N SER A 97 -3.69 -10.43 -12.94
CA SER A 97 -2.77 -11.40 -13.57
C SER A 97 -3.50 -12.65 -14.11
N SER A 98 -4.74 -12.88 -13.68
CA SER A 98 -5.57 -14.02 -14.10
C SER A 98 -6.52 -13.69 -15.26
N ILE A 99 -6.48 -12.46 -15.77
CA ILE A 99 -7.25 -11.97 -16.93
C ILE A 99 -6.30 -11.86 -18.12
#